data_AF-A0A8J7DGL1-F1
#
_entry.id   AF-A0A8J7DGL1-F1
#
_cell.length_a   1.000
_cell.length_b   1.000
_cell.length_c   1.000
_cell.angle_alpha   90.00
_cell.angle_beta   90.00
_cell.angle_gamma   90.00
#
_symmetry.space_group_name_H-M   'P 1'
#
loop_
_entity.id
_entity.type
_entity.pdbx_description
1 polymer ?
#
loop_
_entity_poly.entity_id
_entity_poly.type
_entity_poly.pdbx_seq_one_letter_code
_entity_poly.pdbx_strand_id
1 'polypeptide(L)'
;LDAVMESRYRFAVDTVDMGGVPVTRWTAPFDSLVMAHGWLEGDIAFFTVGQGIADLVAPSPSRRLAENNLFQATTGEAPRPNNGHFFANLEALSEAENNLLLPPLPQQGLLGSEAIEAIGVTATVLSDRQVRYDMMAILKRGDRPGDLPLTDAAPTEPSAPEVTPAPEAAPPATSE
;
A
#
# COMPACT_ATOMS: atom_id res chain seq x y z
N LEU A 1 18.82 27.59 3.80
CA LEU A 1 19.04 26.14 3.99
C LEU A 1 20.33 25.71 3.30
N ASP A 2 20.52 26.10 2.04
CA ASP A 2 21.73 25.82 1.23
C ASP A 2 23.04 26.16 1.94
N ALA A 3 23.16 27.38 2.51
CA ALA A 3 24.36 27.78 3.25
C ALA A 3 24.70 26.85 4.44
N VAL A 4 23.71 26.23 5.08
CA VAL A 4 23.93 25.26 6.16
C VAL A 4 24.43 23.93 5.59
N MET A 5 23.85 23.48 4.48
CA MET A 5 24.29 22.27 3.78
C MET A 5 25.74 22.37 3.31
N GLU A 6 26.10 23.53 2.75
CA GLU A 6 27.46 23.83 2.32
C GLU A 6 28.43 23.95 3.50
N SER A 7 28.18 24.87 4.43
CA SER A 7 29.16 25.21 5.47
C SER A 7 29.30 24.16 6.57
N ARG A 8 28.20 23.53 7.00
CA ARG A 8 28.19 22.61 8.15
C ARG A 8 28.32 21.17 7.72
N TYR A 9 27.61 20.77 6.67
CA TYR A 9 27.56 19.38 6.21
C TYR A 9 28.50 19.11 5.02
N ARG A 10 29.14 20.15 4.46
CA ARG A 10 30.12 20.06 3.37
C ARG A 10 29.55 19.44 2.10
N PHE A 11 28.26 19.65 1.86
CA PHE A 11 27.66 19.32 0.58
C PHE A 11 28.13 20.33 -0.46
N ALA A 12 28.45 19.87 -1.67
CA ALA A 12 28.53 20.77 -2.81
C ALA A 12 27.10 21.23 -3.14
N VAL A 13 26.93 22.54 -3.35
CA VAL A 13 25.65 23.15 -3.72
C VAL A 13 25.78 23.72 -5.12
N ASP A 14 24.91 23.29 -6.02
CA ASP A 14 24.84 23.80 -7.38
C ASP A 14 23.40 23.97 -7.84
N THR A 15 23.17 24.86 -8.81
CA THR A 15 21.85 25.05 -9.42
C THR A 15 21.92 24.63 -10.88
N VAL A 16 20.95 23.81 -11.29
CA VAL A 16 20.81 23.30 -12.66
C VAL A 16 19.46 23.76 -13.22
N ASP A 17 19.43 24.19 -14.47
CA ASP A 17 18.19 24.43 -15.20
C ASP A 17 17.67 23.10 -15.78
N MET A 18 16.45 22.72 -15.39
CA MET A 18 15.77 21.52 -15.87
C MET A 18 14.56 21.96 -16.70
N GLY A 19 14.82 22.37 -17.95
CA GLY A 19 13.75 22.78 -18.88
C GLY A 19 13.04 24.05 -18.43
N GLY A 20 13.79 25.05 -17.96
CA GLY A 20 13.25 26.32 -17.46
C GLY A 20 12.87 26.32 -15.98
N VAL A 21 13.05 25.20 -15.28
CA VAL A 21 12.87 25.11 -13.82
C VAL A 21 14.25 25.09 -13.16
N PRO A 22 14.62 26.12 -12.36
CA PRO A 22 15.86 26.12 -11.60
C PRO A 22 15.75 25.14 -10.42
N VAL A 23 16.66 24.17 -10.37
CA VAL A 23 16.73 23.14 -9.34
C VAL A 23 18.07 23.21 -8.61
N THR A 24 18.03 23.37 -7.30
CA THR A 24 19.23 23.33 -6.45
C THR A 24 19.52 21.90 -6.04
N ARG A 25 20.75 21.45 -6.26
CA ARG A 25 21.25 20.14 -5.83
C ARG A 25 22.21 20.29 -4.68
N TRP A 26 22.13 19.35 -3.75
CA TRP A 26 23.09 19.15 -2.69
C TRP A 26 23.74 17.78 -2.89
N THR A 27 25.04 17.79 -3.16
CA THR A 27 25.82 16.57 -3.38
C THR A 27 26.73 16.35 -2.18
N ALA A 28 26.54 15.23 -1.47
CA ALA A 28 27.39 14.86 -0.35
C ALA A 28 28.83 14.56 -0.83
N PRO A 29 29.84 14.66 0.04
CA PRO A 29 31.19 14.23 -0.28
C PRO A 29 31.24 12.80 -0.86
N PHE A 30 32.14 12.59 -1.82
CA PHE A 30 32.32 11.32 -2.54
C PHE A 30 31.09 10.86 -3.33
N ASP A 31 30.21 11.79 -3.71
CA ASP A 31 28.97 11.53 -4.46
C ASP A 31 28.05 10.47 -3.79
N SER A 32 28.15 10.34 -2.48
CA SER A 32 27.45 9.30 -1.69
C SER A 32 25.94 9.52 -1.57
N LEU A 33 25.47 10.76 -1.76
CA LEU A 33 24.07 11.15 -1.71
C LEU A 33 23.86 12.41 -2.53
N VAL A 34 22.83 12.42 -3.37
CA VAL A 34 22.34 13.62 -4.02
C VAL A 34 20.95 13.91 -3.49
N MET A 35 20.72 15.14 -3.04
CA MET A 35 19.39 15.67 -2.76
C MET A 35 19.14 16.83 -3.71
N ALA A 36 17.89 17.09 -4.06
CA ALA A 36 17.55 18.24 -4.88
C ALA A 36 16.25 18.88 -4.41
N HIS A 37 16.13 20.18 -4.60
CA HIS A 37 14.93 20.93 -4.25
C HIS A 37 14.73 22.11 -5.20
N GLY A 38 13.49 22.55 -5.31
CA GLY A 38 13.13 23.68 -6.15
C GLY A 38 11.64 23.98 -6.08
N TRP A 39 11.22 24.91 -6.94
CA TRP A 39 9.83 25.32 -7.09
C TRP A 39 9.36 24.93 -8.48
N LEU A 40 8.23 24.21 -8.56
CA LEU A 40 7.50 23.98 -9.79
C LEU A 40 6.58 25.18 -10.06
N GLU A 41 5.72 25.07 -11.09
CA GLU A 41 4.76 26.13 -11.42
C GLU A 41 3.86 26.50 -10.22
N GLY A 42 3.71 27.81 -10.00
CA GLY A 42 2.98 28.37 -8.85
C GLY A 42 3.80 28.30 -7.56
N ASP A 43 3.18 27.83 -6.48
CA ASP A 43 3.77 27.77 -5.14
C ASP A 43 4.06 26.33 -4.68
N ILE A 44 4.43 25.44 -5.62
CA ILE A 44 4.67 24.02 -5.34
C ILE A 44 6.16 23.78 -5.14
N ALA A 45 6.58 23.60 -3.90
CA ALA A 45 7.93 23.15 -3.59
C ALA A 45 8.05 21.62 -3.80
N PHE A 46 9.21 21.18 -4.26
CA PHE A 46 9.55 19.76 -4.31
C PHE A 46 10.92 19.49 -3.68
N PHE A 47 11.11 18.27 -3.21
CA PHE A 47 12.35 17.78 -2.64
C PHE A 47 12.55 16.31 -3.03
N THR A 48 13.75 15.95 -3.46
CA THR A 48 14.09 14.58 -3.86
C THR A 48 15.36 14.11 -3.17
N VAL A 49 15.44 12.81 -2.91
CA VAL A 49 16.62 12.14 -2.39
C VAL A 49 17.00 11.03 -3.35
N GLY A 50 18.26 10.98 -3.76
CA GLY A 50 18.79 10.05 -4.75
C GLY A 50 19.25 10.74 -6.02
N GLN A 51 20.23 10.12 -6.70
CA GLN A 51 20.77 10.61 -7.96
C GLN A 51 19.73 10.45 -9.08
N GLY A 52 19.54 11.49 -9.90
CA GLY A 52 18.62 11.48 -11.05
C GLY A 52 17.12 11.51 -10.72
N ILE A 53 16.74 11.58 -9.43
CA ILE A 53 15.32 11.58 -9.04
C ILE A 53 14.63 12.90 -9.40
N ALA A 54 15.35 14.01 -9.35
CA ALA A 54 14.82 15.33 -9.72
C ALA A 54 14.32 15.36 -11.18
N ASP A 55 14.97 14.64 -12.10
CA ASP A 55 14.59 14.55 -13.52
C ASP A 55 13.25 13.83 -13.72
N LEU A 56 12.77 13.08 -12.72
CA LEU A 56 11.46 12.43 -12.73
C LEU A 56 10.34 13.38 -12.26
N VAL A 57 10.68 14.55 -11.71
CA VAL A 57 9.76 15.51 -11.11
C VAL A 57 9.71 16.81 -11.89
N ALA A 58 10.87 17.40 -12.18
CA ALA A 58 11.00 18.69 -12.86
C ALA A 58 11.39 18.52 -14.35
N PRO A 59 10.90 19.38 -15.26
CA PRO A 59 9.91 20.43 -15.03
C PRO A 59 8.48 19.89 -14.86
N SER A 60 8.22 18.68 -15.35
CA SER A 60 6.96 17.96 -15.15
C SER A 60 7.25 16.46 -15.12
N PRO A 61 6.59 15.69 -14.22
CA PRO A 61 6.77 14.25 -14.16
C PRO A 61 6.22 13.59 -15.42
N SER A 62 6.95 12.62 -15.95
CA SER A 62 6.50 11.78 -17.08
C SER A 62 5.36 10.84 -16.71
N ARG A 63 5.27 10.48 -15.41
CA ARG A 63 4.17 9.71 -14.82
C ARG A 63 3.72 10.40 -13.54
N ARG A 64 2.47 10.86 -13.50
CA ARG A 64 1.94 11.54 -12.33
C ARG A 64 1.61 10.52 -11.24
N LEU A 65 1.90 10.86 -9.98
CA LEU A 65 1.53 9.99 -8.84
C LEU A 65 0.02 9.74 -8.76
N ALA A 66 -0.79 10.74 -9.15
CA ALA A 66 -2.24 10.61 -9.22
C ALA A 66 -2.75 9.56 -10.21
N GLU A 67 -1.92 9.10 -11.16
CA GLU A 67 -2.22 8.04 -12.13
C GLU A 67 -1.74 6.66 -11.66
N ASN A 68 -1.09 6.57 -10.50
CA ASN A 68 -0.63 5.31 -9.93
C ASN A 68 -1.79 4.56 -9.27
N ASN A 69 -2.06 3.33 -9.70
CA ASN A 69 -3.16 2.52 -9.19
C ASN A 69 -3.06 2.22 -7.68
N LEU A 70 -1.86 1.95 -7.15
CA LEU A 70 -1.67 1.72 -5.72
C LEU A 70 -1.87 2.99 -4.91
N PHE A 71 -1.43 4.13 -5.43
CA PHE A 71 -1.70 5.43 -4.80
C PHE A 71 -3.20 5.70 -4.73
N GLN A 72 -3.92 5.54 -5.86
CA GLN A 72 -5.37 5.70 -5.90
C GLN A 72 -6.07 4.71 -4.97
N ALA A 73 -5.69 3.44 -5.01
CA ALA A 73 -6.29 2.38 -4.20
C ALA A 73 -6.09 2.62 -2.70
N THR A 74 -4.99 3.24 -2.28
CA THR A 74 -4.69 3.47 -0.86
C THR A 74 -5.13 4.84 -0.32
N THR A 75 -5.45 5.79 -1.20
CA THR A 75 -5.81 7.18 -0.80
C THR A 75 -7.18 7.64 -1.31
N GLY A 76 -7.80 6.90 -2.23
CA GLY A 76 -9.00 7.31 -2.96
C GLY A 76 -10.26 7.44 -2.10
N GLU A 77 -10.40 6.58 -1.09
CA GLU A 77 -11.56 6.53 -0.18
C GLU A 77 -11.52 7.59 0.92
N ALA A 78 -10.39 8.29 1.08
CA ALA A 78 -10.24 9.28 2.14
C ALA A 78 -11.17 10.48 1.92
N PRO A 79 -11.71 11.08 2.99
CA PRO A 79 -12.53 12.28 2.90
C PRO A 79 -11.84 13.40 2.11
N ARG A 80 -12.64 14.17 1.36
CA ARG A 80 -12.19 15.38 0.65
C ARG A 80 -13.01 16.59 1.12
N PRO A 81 -12.40 17.78 1.28
CA PRO A 81 -10.96 18.05 1.13
C PRO A 81 -10.13 17.40 2.25
N ASN A 82 -8.86 17.13 1.95
CA ASN A 82 -7.85 16.68 2.93
C ASN A 82 -6.58 17.53 2.78
N ASN A 83 -5.66 17.39 3.74
CA ASN A 83 -4.49 18.26 3.89
C ASN A 83 -3.20 17.63 3.37
N GLY A 84 -3.22 16.36 2.95
CA GLY A 84 -2.05 15.71 2.40
C GLY A 84 -2.16 14.21 2.33
N HIS A 85 -1.28 13.64 1.50
CA HIS A 85 -1.15 12.21 1.28
C HIS A 85 0.29 11.77 1.58
N PHE A 86 0.42 10.65 2.26
CA PHE A 86 1.64 9.86 2.32
C PHE A 86 1.38 8.55 1.58
N PHE A 87 2.36 8.12 0.79
CA PHE A 87 2.27 6.87 0.04
C PHE A 87 3.63 6.20 0.01
N ALA A 88 3.64 4.89 0.24
CA ALA A 88 4.81 4.05 0.11
C ALA A 88 4.43 2.77 -0.65
N ASN A 89 5.16 2.50 -1.73
CA ASN A 89 5.18 1.18 -2.36
C ASN A 89 6.27 0.36 -1.66
N LEU A 90 5.86 -0.49 -0.72
CA LEU A 90 6.78 -1.27 0.11
C LEU A 90 7.41 -2.41 -0.67
N GLU A 91 6.72 -2.95 -1.68
CA GLU A 91 7.29 -3.95 -2.57
C GLU A 91 8.46 -3.37 -3.37
N ALA A 92 8.26 -2.23 -4.04
CA ALA A 92 9.33 -1.55 -4.76
C ALA A 92 10.47 -1.10 -3.82
N LEU A 93 10.15 -0.73 -2.58
CA LEU A 93 11.16 -0.34 -1.60
C LEU A 93 12.01 -1.53 -1.14
N SER A 94 11.41 -2.72 -1.02
CA SER A 94 12.13 -3.95 -0.65
C SER A 94 13.15 -4.38 -1.71
N GLU A 95 12.87 -4.12 -3.00
CA GLU A 95 13.83 -4.35 -4.10
C GLU A 95 14.99 -3.35 -4.10
N ALA A 96 14.80 -2.18 -3.47
CA ALA A 96 15.80 -1.12 -3.34
C ALA A 96 16.57 -1.19 -2.02
N GLU A 97 16.35 -2.21 -1.18
CA GLU A 97 17.11 -2.42 0.05
C GLU A 97 18.61 -2.45 -0.27
N ASN A 98 19.38 -1.58 0.40
CA ASN A 98 20.80 -1.23 0.17
C ASN A 98 21.13 -0.08 -0.82
N ASN A 99 20.15 0.47 -1.56
CA ASN A 99 20.38 1.58 -2.50
C ASN A 99 19.88 2.94 -2.00
N LEU A 100 19.11 2.95 -0.91
CA LEU A 100 18.61 4.17 -0.29
C LEU A 100 19.22 4.29 1.10
N LEU A 101 19.68 5.49 1.47
CA LEU A 101 20.14 5.83 2.83
C LEU A 101 18.96 5.92 3.83
N LEU A 102 18.01 5.00 3.70
CA LEU A 102 16.86 4.87 4.58
C LEU A 102 17.16 3.80 5.62
N PRO A 103 16.66 3.96 6.85
CA PRO A 103 16.66 2.87 7.82
C PRO A 103 16.01 1.62 7.20
N PRO A 104 16.53 0.41 7.49
CA PRO A 104 15.92 -0.82 7.00
C PRO A 104 14.47 -0.89 7.49
N LEU A 105 13.59 -1.36 6.62
CA LEU A 105 12.19 -1.56 6.98
C LEU A 105 12.08 -2.60 8.12
N PRO A 106 11.11 -2.46 9.03
CA PRO A 106 10.86 -3.46 10.05
C PRO A 106 10.52 -4.81 9.38
N GLN A 107 11.38 -5.79 9.56
CA GLN A 107 11.19 -7.15 9.03
C GLN A 107 10.12 -7.92 9.81
N GLN A 108 9.74 -7.45 11.00
CA GLN A 108 8.81 -8.11 11.92
C GLN A 108 7.68 -7.16 12.31
N GLY A 109 6.43 -7.65 12.29
CA GLY A 109 5.24 -6.93 12.73
C GLY A 109 4.28 -6.54 11.58
N LEU A 110 3.26 -5.72 11.92
CA LEU A 110 2.19 -5.31 11.00
C LEU A 110 2.68 -4.60 9.73
N LEU A 111 3.91 -4.09 9.72
CA LEU A 111 4.48 -3.36 8.59
C LEU A 111 5.55 -4.17 7.83
N GLY A 112 5.61 -5.49 8.06
CA GLY A 112 6.51 -6.37 7.29
C GLY A 112 6.21 -6.25 5.80
N SER A 113 7.21 -5.87 5.01
CA SER A 113 7.14 -5.74 3.54
C SER A 113 6.82 -7.07 2.85
N GLU A 114 7.00 -8.20 3.54
CA GLU A 114 6.63 -9.53 3.05
C GLU A 114 5.10 -9.69 2.86
N ALA A 115 4.28 -8.99 3.65
CA ALA A 115 2.82 -9.13 3.61
C ALA A 115 2.11 -7.91 3.02
N ILE A 116 2.73 -6.72 3.10
CA ILE A 116 2.14 -5.47 2.61
C ILE A 116 2.84 -5.04 1.32
N GLU A 117 2.05 -4.83 0.27
CA GLU A 117 2.50 -4.29 -1.02
C GLU A 117 2.64 -2.77 -0.96
N ALA A 118 1.63 -2.08 -0.44
CA ALA A 118 1.62 -0.62 -0.38
C ALA A 118 0.83 -0.08 0.82
N ILE A 119 1.18 1.12 1.26
CA ILE A 119 0.48 1.87 2.31
C ILE A 119 0.21 3.28 1.81
N GLY A 120 -1.01 3.76 2.03
CA GLY A 120 -1.40 5.16 1.89
C GLY A 120 -1.94 5.68 3.21
N VAL A 121 -1.62 6.93 3.52
CA VAL A 121 -2.17 7.66 4.65
C VAL A 121 -2.66 9.01 4.17
N THR A 122 -3.87 9.38 4.54
CA THR A 122 -4.43 10.71 4.29
C THR A 122 -4.67 11.43 5.61
N ALA A 123 -4.27 12.69 5.69
CA ALA A 123 -4.47 13.53 6.86
C ALA A 123 -5.54 14.59 6.59
N THR A 124 -6.51 14.72 7.50
CA THR A 124 -7.58 15.73 7.43
C THR A 124 -7.65 16.50 8.74
N VAL A 125 -7.42 17.80 8.70
CA VAL A 125 -7.57 18.70 9.85
C VAL A 125 -9.06 18.99 10.03
N LEU A 126 -9.64 18.51 11.12
CA LEU A 126 -11.05 18.71 11.45
C LEU A 126 -11.27 19.96 12.32
N SER A 127 -10.27 20.34 13.12
CA SER A 127 -10.25 21.56 13.94
C SER A 127 -8.81 21.91 14.35
N ASP A 128 -8.64 22.99 15.12
CA ASP A 128 -7.37 23.42 15.72
C ASP A 128 -6.73 22.36 16.65
N ARG A 129 -7.51 21.37 17.11
CA ARG A 129 -7.07 20.31 18.02
C ARG A 129 -7.33 18.90 17.52
N GLN A 130 -7.84 18.74 16.31
CA GLN A 130 -8.23 17.42 15.79
C GLN A 130 -7.72 17.21 14.38
N VAL A 131 -6.92 16.15 14.22
CA VAL A 131 -6.48 15.63 12.92
C VAL A 131 -6.97 14.19 12.81
N ARG A 132 -7.66 13.88 11.72
CA ARG A 132 -8.04 12.53 11.34
C ARG A 132 -6.98 11.97 10.39
N TYR A 133 -6.53 10.76 10.68
CA TYR A 133 -5.68 9.97 9.79
C TYR A 133 -6.48 8.77 9.28
N ASP A 134 -6.59 8.65 7.96
CA ASP A 134 -7.14 7.46 7.31
C ASP A 134 -5.96 6.69 6.70
N MET A 135 -5.71 5.48 7.21
CA MET A 135 -4.62 4.61 6.76
C MET A 135 -5.20 3.40 6.03
N MET A 136 -4.68 3.13 4.84
CA MET A 136 -5.07 1.96 4.04
C MET A 136 -3.83 1.22 3.56
N ALA A 137 -3.86 -0.11 3.67
CA ALA A 137 -2.79 -0.99 3.24
C ALA A 137 -3.32 -1.99 2.20
N ILE A 138 -2.54 -2.21 1.16
CA ILE A 138 -2.75 -3.28 0.20
C ILE A 138 -1.87 -4.45 0.62
N LEU A 139 -2.51 -5.60 0.86
CA LEU A 139 -1.81 -6.83 1.20
C LEU A 139 -1.39 -7.56 -0.09
N LYS A 140 -0.21 -8.17 -0.06
CA LYS A 140 0.21 -9.10 -1.09
C LYS A 140 -0.73 -10.30 -1.11
N ARG A 141 -0.94 -10.87 -2.30
CA ARG A 141 -1.69 -12.12 -2.43
C ARG A 141 -0.88 -13.25 -1.79
N GLY A 142 -1.41 -13.83 -0.71
CA GLY A 142 -0.84 -15.03 -0.11
C GLY A 142 -1.07 -16.28 -0.96
N ASP A 143 -0.45 -17.39 -0.54
CA ASP A 143 -0.69 -18.70 -1.12
C ASP A 143 -2.16 -19.09 -1.02
N ARG A 144 -2.61 -20.00 -1.90
CA ARG A 144 -3.99 -20.50 -1.85
C ARG A 144 -4.28 -21.03 -0.43
N PRO A 145 -5.39 -20.60 0.19
CA PRO A 145 -5.82 -21.20 1.44
C PRO A 145 -5.91 -22.73 1.28
N GLY A 146 -5.44 -23.47 2.29
CA GLY A 146 -5.63 -24.91 2.32
C GLY A 146 -7.11 -25.28 2.27
N ASP A 147 -7.41 -26.51 1.88
CA ASP A 147 -8.79 -27.00 1.80
C ASP A 147 -9.51 -26.79 3.13
N LEU A 148 -10.75 -26.30 3.07
CA LEU A 148 -11.58 -26.15 4.25
C LEU A 148 -11.75 -27.53 4.91
N PRO A 149 -11.68 -27.63 6.25
CA PRO A 149 -11.93 -28.89 6.92
C PRO A 149 -13.33 -29.38 6.56
N LEU A 150 -13.39 -30.58 5.97
CA LEU A 150 -14.66 -31.24 5.69
C LEU A 150 -15.39 -31.45 7.02
N THR A 151 -16.59 -30.91 7.12
CA THR A 151 -17.48 -31.14 8.26
C THR A 151 -18.05 -32.55 8.14
N ASP A 152 -17.30 -33.56 8.58
CA ASP A 152 -17.81 -34.91 8.78
C ASP A 152 -18.56 -34.97 10.11
N ALA A 153 -19.76 -34.37 10.12
CA ALA A 153 -20.79 -34.66 11.10
C ALA A 153 -22.14 -34.21 10.53
N ALA A 154 -22.68 -35.01 9.59
CA ALA A 154 -24.12 -34.98 9.38
C ALA A 154 -24.78 -35.34 10.72
N PRO A 155 -25.73 -34.54 11.25
CA PRO A 155 -26.52 -34.94 12.40
C PRO A 155 -27.19 -36.27 12.07
N THR A 156 -26.94 -37.30 12.87
CA THR A 156 -27.67 -38.57 12.75
C THR A 156 -29.14 -38.27 13.05
N GLU A 157 -29.96 -38.12 12.01
CA GLU A 157 -31.42 -38.10 12.16
C GLU A 157 -31.84 -39.45 12.79
N PRO A 158 -32.63 -39.44 13.88
CA PRO A 158 -33.14 -40.67 14.45
C PRO A 158 -34.15 -41.29 13.46
N SER A 159 -33.88 -42.52 13.01
CA SER A 159 -34.77 -43.28 12.12
C SER A 159 -36.18 -43.37 12.70
N ALA A 160 -37.16 -42.86 11.94
CA ALA A 160 -38.57 -43.12 12.19
C ALA A 160 -38.90 -44.61 11.93
N PRO A 161 -39.83 -45.22 12.68
CA PRO A 161 -40.14 -46.63 12.56
C PRO A 161 -40.83 -46.95 11.22
N GLU A 162 -40.40 -48.06 10.62
CA GLU A 162 -40.86 -48.60 9.35
C GLU A 162 -42.31 -49.10 9.44
N VAL A 163 -43.21 -48.57 8.60
CA VAL A 163 -44.61 -48.99 8.54
C VAL A 163 -44.73 -50.14 7.54
N THR A 164 -44.93 -51.36 8.06
CA THR A 164 -45.21 -52.57 7.27
C THR A 164 -46.57 -52.47 6.56
N PRO A 165 -46.66 -52.67 5.23
CA PRO A 165 -47.96 -52.76 4.57
C PRO A 165 -48.61 -54.13 4.81
N ALA A 166 -49.92 -54.12 5.09
CA ALA A 166 -50.75 -55.30 5.32
C ALA A 166 -51.01 -56.08 4.01
N PRO A 167 -51.09 -57.43 4.05
CA PRO A 167 -51.31 -58.23 2.84
C PRO A 167 -52.78 -58.22 2.41
N GLU A 168 -52.97 -58.13 1.10
CA GLU A 168 -54.25 -58.15 0.38
C GLU A 168 -54.88 -59.56 0.41
N ALA A 169 -56.19 -59.61 0.71
CA ALA A 169 -56.93 -60.84 0.97
C ALA A 169 -57.35 -61.59 -0.31
N ALA A 170 -57.17 -62.91 -0.31
CA ALA A 170 -57.73 -63.83 -1.31
C ALA A 170 -59.05 -64.47 -0.80
N PRO A 171 -60.01 -64.79 -1.70
CA PRO A 171 -61.42 -65.06 -1.37
C PRO A 171 -61.68 -66.48 -0.81
N PRO A 172 -62.88 -66.73 -0.23
CA PRO A 172 -63.12 -67.87 0.65
C PRO A 172 -63.35 -69.20 -0.10
N ALA A 173 -62.88 -70.30 0.49
CA ALA A 173 -63.23 -71.66 0.09
C ALA A 173 -64.36 -72.20 0.99
N THR A 174 -65.36 -72.80 0.34
CA THR A 174 -66.59 -73.39 0.87
C THR A 174 -66.32 -74.66 1.68
N SER A 175 -67.13 -74.87 2.73
CA SER A 175 -67.17 -76.08 3.58
C SER A 175 -67.75 -77.30 2.87
N GLU A 176 -67.09 -78.46 2.95
CA GLU A 176 -67.44 -79.71 3.69
C GLU A 176 -66.49 -80.85 3.30
#